data_AF-A0A2S5MZH4-F1
#
_entry.id   AF-A0A2S5MZH4-F1
#
_cell.length_a   1.000
_cell.length_b   1.000
_cell.length_c   1.000
_cell.angle_alpha   90.00
_cell.angle_beta   90.00
_cell.angle_gamma   90.00
#
_symmetry.space_group_name_H-M   'P 1'
#
loop_
_entity.id
_entity.type
_entity.pdbx_description
1 polymer ?
#
loop_
_entity_poly.entity_id
_entity_poly.type
_entity_poly.pdbx_seq_one_letter_code
_entity_poly.pdbx_strand_id
1 'polypeptide(L)'
;MKIFELKLDSPGHQPSIGLTADRARDIVEANRSLIHAIDQEELYDAVISDYIEFESALLTTSVEQTCRPILDQSTFDELRLLYNRRLAHLLSLGRSYIDTQDKNVIAVLGEQSTASMKAARQIEFERSLGYRAIDALRNATQHYGLPLQGLTIGFTWSFDPAGKKDQRAHYVVPYLNLSQMRRDNGFKKKILAELIDRGERIDIRPMTREYVEGISNIHNEFRSIIQLRVLEAELVVQKAINDWRQVTSQTEDANGLAVTSTVSNQANIESYISEPTLRRLQHLTQKNRAPLKLAKSYASNSSTLA
;
A
#
# COMPACT_ATOMS: atom_id res chain seq x y z
N MET A 1 -9.92 43.62 -7.75
CA MET A 1 -10.50 42.89 -6.61
C MET A 1 -10.70 41.44 -7.04
N LYS A 2 -10.20 40.46 -6.27
CA LYS A 2 -10.32 39.03 -6.59
C LYS A 2 -11.66 38.53 -6.07
N ILE A 3 -12.53 38.07 -6.96
CA ILE A 3 -13.86 37.52 -6.63
C ILE A 3 -13.75 36.00 -6.63
N PHE A 4 -14.33 35.32 -5.63
CA PHE A 4 -14.34 33.87 -5.55
C PHE A 4 -15.76 33.33 -5.70
N GLU A 5 -15.89 32.23 -6.42
CA GLU A 5 -17.17 31.56 -6.65
C GLU A 5 -17.00 30.04 -6.58
N LEU A 6 -18.05 29.34 -6.13
CA LEU A 6 -18.19 27.90 -6.28
C LEU A 6 -19.30 27.61 -7.28
N LYS A 7 -18.98 26.86 -8.34
CA LYS A 7 -19.91 26.54 -9.43
C LYS A 7 -19.57 25.19 -10.07
N LEU A 8 -20.50 24.63 -10.84
CA LEU A 8 -20.21 23.47 -11.68
C LEU A 8 -19.24 23.84 -12.80
N ASP A 9 -18.26 22.97 -13.07
CA ASP A 9 -17.40 23.04 -14.24
C ASP A 9 -18.07 22.34 -15.43
N SER A 10 -19.05 23.03 -16.01
CA SER A 10 -19.75 22.56 -17.20
C SER A 10 -20.03 23.73 -18.15
N PRO A 11 -20.19 23.46 -19.46
CA PRO A 11 -20.46 24.51 -20.44
C PRO A 11 -21.74 25.29 -20.11
N GLY A 12 -21.74 26.60 -20.39
CA GLY A 12 -22.91 27.48 -20.22
C GLY A 12 -22.92 28.29 -18.91
N HIS A 13 -24.03 29.01 -18.67
CA HIS A 13 -24.21 29.77 -17.44
C HIS A 13 -24.62 28.82 -16.31
N GLN A 14 -23.68 28.52 -15.43
CA GLN A 14 -23.90 27.63 -14.30
C GLN A 14 -24.27 28.42 -13.04
N PRO A 15 -25.21 27.91 -12.22
CA PRO A 15 -25.53 28.54 -10.96
C PRO A 15 -24.30 28.50 -10.04
N SER A 16 -23.92 29.66 -9.52
CA SER A 16 -22.76 29.85 -8.67
C SER A 16 -23.17 30.41 -7.31
N ILE A 17 -22.34 30.15 -6.29
CA ILE A 17 -22.41 30.84 -5.01
C ILE A 17 -21.16 31.69 -4.83
N GLY A 18 -21.33 32.92 -4.35
CA GLY A 18 -20.20 33.79 -4.01
C GLY A 18 -19.50 33.31 -2.74
N LEU A 19 -18.17 33.30 -2.76
CA LEU A 19 -17.34 32.92 -1.62
C LEU A 19 -16.53 34.11 -1.10
N THR A 20 -16.32 34.16 0.22
CA THR A 20 -15.27 35.01 0.79
C THR A 20 -13.89 34.43 0.48
N ALA A 21 -12.85 35.28 0.49
CA ALA A 21 -11.48 34.84 0.22
C ALA A 21 -11.01 33.77 1.23
N ASP A 22 -11.37 33.91 2.50
CA ASP A 22 -11.02 32.92 3.52
C ASP A 22 -11.79 31.61 3.33
N ARG A 23 -13.08 31.67 3.02
CA ARG A 23 -13.87 30.46 2.75
C ARG A 23 -13.36 29.70 1.53
N ALA A 24 -12.96 30.40 0.47
CA ALA A 24 -12.35 29.79 -0.70
C ALA A 24 -11.02 29.12 -0.34
N ARG A 25 -10.16 29.79 0.45
CA ARG A 25 -8.90 29.21 0.94
C ARG A 25 -9.12 27.94 1.75
N ASP A 26 -10.08 27.96 2.67
CA ASP A 26 -10.43 26.81 3.52
C ASP A 26 -10.85 25.60 2.69
N ILE A 27 -11.70 25.81 1.68
CA ILE A 27 -12.17 24.72 0.79
C ILE A 27 -11.01 24.15 -0.02
N VAL A 28 -10.17 25.02 -0.59
CA VAL A 28 -8.99 24.59 -1.39
C VAL A 28 -8.02 23.80 -0.54
N GLU A 29 -7.72 24.26 0.68
CA GLU A 29 -6.80 23.56 1.59
C GLU A 29 -7.38 22.25 2.12
N ALA A 30 -8.67 22.23 2.47
CA ALA A 30 -9.37 21.03 2.87
C ALA A 30 -9.32 19.97 1.74
N ASN A 31 -9.68 20.36 0.53
CA ASN A 31 -9.66 19.43 -0.61
C ASN A 31 -8.26 18.91 -0.91
N ARG A 32 -7.24 19.78 -0.85
CA ARG A 32 -5.84 19.36 -0.98
C ARG A 32 -5.47 18.31 0.06
N SER A 33 -5.88 18.51 1.32
CA SER A 33 -5.62 17.55 2.40
C SER A 33 -6.27 16.19 2.13
N LEU A 34 -7.52 16.18 1.62
CA LEU A 34 -8.23 14.95 1.26
C LEU A 34 -7.53 14.22 0.11
N ILE A 35 -7.08 14.93 -0.92
CA ILE A 35 -6.35 14.33 -2.06
C ILE A 35 -5.08 13.64 -1.56
N HIS A 36 -4.28 14.29 -0.69
CA HIS A 36 -3.07 13.66 -0.16
C HIS A 36 -3.34 12.46 0.75
N ALA A 37 -4.46 12.47 1.50
CA ALA A 37 -4.90 11.30 2.25
C ALA A 37 -5.27 10.14 1.30
N ILE A 38 -6.02 10.43 0.24
CA ILE A 38 -6.39 9.46 -0.80
C ILE A 38 -5.15 8.91 -1.50
N ASP A 39 -4.21 9.74 -1.92
CA ASP A 39 -2.97 9.32 -2.60
C ASP A 39 -2.21 8.29 -1.75
N GLN A 40 -2.10 8.52 -0.44
CA GLN A 40 -1.43 7.59 0.45
C GLN A 40 -2.22 6.27 0.63
N GLU A 41 -3.55 6.35 0.70
CA GLU A 41 -4.44 5.19 0.76
C GLU A 41 -4.36 4.33 -0.51
N GLU A 42 -4.27 4.95 -1.68
CA GLU A 42 -4.14 4.26 -2.97
C GLU A 42 -2.79 3.57 -3.10
N LEU A 43 -1.70 4.21 -2.68
CA LEU A 43 -0.38 3.57 -2.61
C LEU A 43 -0.38 2.38 -1.66
N TYR A 44 -1.06 2.49 -0.51
CA TYR A 44 -1.19 1.38 0.42
C TYR A 44 -2.03 0.23 -0.17
N ASP A 45 -3.14 0.52 -0.83
CA ASP A 45 -3.97 -0.47 -1.55
C ASP A 45 -3.13 -1.23 -2.58
N ALA A 46 -2.27 -0.53 -3.31
CA ALA A 46 -1.36 -1.12 -4.28
C ALA A 46 -0.37 -2.09 -3.62
N VAL A 47 0.24 -1.72 -2.48
CA VAL A 47 1.14 -2.61 -1.73
C VAL A 47 0.42 -3.88 -1.26
N ILE A 48 -0.79 -3.74 -0.72
CA ILE A 48 -1.57 -4.90 -0.25
C ILE A 48 -1.98 -5.79 -1.41
N SER A 49 -2.39 -5.20 -2.53
CA SER A 49 -2.76 -5.94 -3.75
C SER A 49 -1.57 -6.75 -4.28
N ASP A 50 -0.38 -6.15 -4.34
CA ASP A 50 0.85 -6.82 -4.78
C ASP A 50 1.25 -7.99 -3.88
N TYR A 51 1.09 -7.82 -2.57
CA TYR A 51 1.32 -8.89 -1.60
C TYR A 51 0.34 -10.06 -1.81
N ILE A 52 -0.95 -9.75 -1.98
CA ILE A 52 -1.98 -10.76 -2.27
C ILE A 52 -1.64 -11.50 -3.56
N GLU A 53 -1.24 -10.77 -4.60
CA GLU A 53 -0.83 -11.35 -5.87
C GLU A 53 0.40 -12.27 -5.76
N PHE A 54 1.40 -11.87 -4.95
CA PHE A 54 2.58 -12.69 -4.68
C PHE A 54 2.21 -14.01 -3.98
N GLU A 55 1.47 -13.95 -2.87
CA GLU A 55 1.06 -15.14 -2.11
C GLU A 55 0.10 -16.02 -2.92
N SER A 56 -0.85 -15.42 -3.65
CA SER A 56 -1.80 -16.15 -4.49
C SER A 56 -1.07 -16.93 -5.59
N ALA A 57 -0.04 -16.36 -6.21
CA ALA A 57 0.74 -17.05 -7.22
C ALA A 57 1.46 -18.30 -6.65
N LEU A 58 1.94 -18.24 -5.41
CA LEU A 58 2.54 -19.41 -4.75
C LEU A 58 1.51 -20.51 -4.48
N LEU A 59 0.30 -20.11 -4.05
CA LEU A 59 -0.80 -21.04 -3.78
C LEU A 59 -1.32 -21.67 -5.06
N THR A 60 -1.52 -20.89 -6.12
CA THR A 60 -1.94 -21.40 -7.43
C THR A 60 -0.98 -22.47 -7.93
N THR A 61 0.34 -22.20 -7.90
CA THR A 61 1.33 -23.20 -8.30
C THR A 61 1.33 -24.43 -7.38
N SER A 62 1.13 -24.26 -6.07
CA SER A 62 1.00 -25.39 -5.15
C SER A 62 -0.21 -26.26 -5.47
N VAL A 63 -1.33 -25.67 -5.91
CA VAL A 63 -2.51 -26.38 -6.39
C VAL A 63 -2.23 -27.09 -7.72
N GLU A 64 -1.59 -26.43 -8.67
CA GLU A 64 -1.25 -27.02 -9.97
C GLU A 64 -0.36 -28.25 -9.82
N GLN A 65 0.61 -28.22 -8.91
CA GLN A 65 1.48 -29.37 -8.58
C GLN A 65 0.72 -30.63 -8.17
N THR A 66 -0.50 -30.48 -7.64
CA THR A 66 -1.30 -31.64 -7.22
C THR A 66 -1.76 -32.47 -8.41
N CYS A 67 -2.00 -31.83 -9.55
CA CYS A 67 -2.56 -32.44 -10.75
C CYS A 67 -1.52 -32.56 -11.89
N ARG A 68 -0.54 -31.65 -11.93
CA ARG A 68 0.45 -31.52 -13.00
C ARG A 68 1.82 -31.28 -12.39
N PRO A 69 2.54 -32.36 -12.01
CA PRO A 69 3.87 -32.24 -11.44
C PRO A 69 4.80 -31.49 -12.39
N ILE A 70 5.51 -30.47 -11.88
CA ILE A 70 6.53 -29.78 -12.68
C ILE A 70 7.80 -30.60 -12.60
N LEU A 71 8.24 -31.09 -13.76
CA LEU A 71 9.39 -31.97 -13.88
C LEU A 71 10.51 -31.39 -14.76
N ASP A 72 10.21 -30.38 -15.56
CA ASP A 72 11.17 -29.77 -16.47
C ASP A 72 11.76 -28.46 -15.90
N GLN A 73 13.01 -28.21 -16.28
CA GLN A 73 13.78 -27.05 -15.83
C GLN A 73 13.20 -25.73 -16.38
N SER A 74 12.63 -25.73 -17.58
CA SER A 74 12.09 -24.51 -18.21
C SER A 74 10.92 -23.94 -17.42
N THR A 75 9.95 -24.79 -17.07
CA THR A 75 8.80 -24.40 -16.23
C THR A 75 9.27 -23.91 -14.84
N PHE A 76 10.30 -24.55 -14.27
CA PHE A 76 10.89 -24.10 -13.01
C PHE A 76 11.49 -22.69 -13.11
N ASP A 77 12.23 -22.40 -14.19
CA ASP A 77 12.80 -21.08 -14.42
C ASP A 77 11.74 -20.02 -14.71
N GLU A 78 10.67 -20.35 -15.44
CA GLU A 78 9.53 -19.47 -15.66
C GLU A 78 8.84 -19.07 -14.36
N LEU A 79 8.60 -20.03 -13.46
CA LEU A 79 8.05 -19.76 -12.12
C LEU A 79 8.99 -18.91 -11.27
N ARG A 80 10.29 -19.23 -11.28
CA ARG A 80 11.30 -18.42 -10.58
C ARG A 80 11.29 -16.97 -11.07
N LEU A 81 11.17 -16.74 -12.39
CA LEU A 81 11.07 -15.41 -12.97
C LEU A 81 9.75 -14.72 -12.60
N LEU A 82 8.63 -15.44 -12.60
CA LEU A 82 7.33 -14.92 -12.15
C LEU A 82 7.40 -14.39 -10.72
N TYR A 83 7.90 -15.19 -9.78
CA TYR A 83 7.98 -14.78 -8.37
C TYR A 83 8.99 -13.66 -8.15
N ASN A 84 10.08 -13.63 -8.92
CA ASN A 84 11.00 -12.50 -8.92
C ASN A 84 10.34 -11.19 -9.35
N ARG A 85 9.55 -11.19 -10.44
CA ARG A 85 8.82 -10.00 -10.89
C ARG A 85 7.82 -9.52 -9.84
N ARG A 86 7.03 -10.43 -9.28
CA ARG A 86 6.04 -10.10 -8.24
C ARG A 86 6.69 -9.54 -6.99
N LEU A 87 7.76 -10.17 -6.52
CA LEU A 87 8.50 -9.66 -5.36
C LEU A 87 9.13 -8.30 -5.68
N ALA A 88 9.79 -8.13 -6.82
CA ALA A 88 10.41 -6.85 -7.20
C ALA A 88 9.38 -5.71 -7.30
N HIS A 89 8.17 -5.99 -7.79
CA HIS A 89 7.08 -5.01 -7.83
C HIS A 89 6.64 -4.62 -6.41
N LEU A 90 6.44 -5.60 -5.51
CA LEU A 90 6.11 -5.36 -4.12
C LEU A 90 7.20 -4.53 -3.40
N LEU A 91 8.48 -4.83 -3.63
CA LEU A 91 9.60 -4.06 -3.07
C LEU A 91 9.61 -2.61 -3.57
N SER A 92 9.24 -2.41 -4.83
CA SER A 92 9.20 -1.08 -5.46
C SER A 92 8.04 -0.26 -4.91
N LEU A 93 6.83 -0.82 -4.86
CA LEU A 93 5.66 -0.16 -4.29
C LEU A 93 5.80 0.12 -2.80
N GLY A 94 6.31 -0.85 -2.04
CA GLY A 94 6.56 -0.68 -0.61
C GLY A 94 7.51 0.48 -0.33
N ARG A 95 8.54 0.68 -1.18
CA ARG A 95 9.34 1.90 -1.10
C ARG A 95 8.53 3.14 -1.47
N SER A 96 7.89 3.17 -2.62
CA SER A 96 7.16 4.35 -3.09
C SER A 96 6.18 4.86 -2.04
N TYR A 97 5.51 3.93 -1.34
CA TYR A 97 4.67 4.21 -0.19
C TYR A 97 5.42 4.95 0.94
N ILE A 98 6.59 4.45 1.35
CA ILE A 98 7.41 5.06 2.41
C ILE A 98 7.97 6.42 1.99
N ASP A 99 8.43 6.57 0.75
CA ASP A 99 9.05 7.81 0.24
C ASP A 99 8.04 8.96 0.09
N THR A 100 6.80 8.64 -0.26
CA THR A 100 5.72 9.63 -0.44
C THR A 100 5.05 10.03 0.87
N GLN A 101 5.20 9.22 1.92
CA GLN A 101 4.54 9.40 3.20
C GLN A 101 4.86 10.75 3.85
N ASP A 102 6.13 11.13 3.92
CA ASP A 102 6.54 12.40 4.56
C ASP A 102 5.96 13.60 3.78
N LYS A 103 5.95 13.52 2.44
CA LYS A 103 5.34 14.55 1.58
C LYS A 103 3.83 14.68 1.86
N ASN A 104 3.11 13.57 1.95
CA ASN A 104 1.67 13.58 2.18
C ASN A 104 1.33 14.05 3.60
N VAL A 105 2.11 13.67 4.61
CA VAL A 105 1.96 14.19 5.98
C VAL A 105 2.19 15.70 6.02
N ILE A 106 3.25 16.20 5.38
CA ILE A 106 3.52 17.65 5.31
C ILE A 106 2.38 18.39 4.60
N ALA A 107 1.84 17.81 3.54
CA ALA A 107 0.77 18.45 2.78
C ALA A 107 -0.55 18.54 3.57
N VAL A 108 -0.79 17.61 4.49
CA VAL A 108 -1.99 17.59 5.36
C VAL A 108 -1.78 18.42 6.63
N LEU A 109 -0.63 18.27 7.31
CA LEU A 109 -0.40 18.81 8.66
C LEU A 109 0.67 19.91 8.74
N GLY A 110 1.37 20.22 7.65
CA GLY A 110 2.49 21.17 7.63
C GLY A 110 3.87 20.56 7.91
N GLU A 111 4.92 21.36 7.73
CA GLU A 111 6.33 20.91 7.68
C GLU A 111 6.86 20.25 8.96
N GLN A 112 6.34 20.63 10.14
CA GLN A 112 6.84 20.14 11.42
C GLN A 112 6.31 18.75 11.82
N SER A 113 5.49 18.12 10.97
CA SER A 113 4.65 16.97 11.35
C SER A 113 5.25 15.59 11.04
N THR A 114 6.51 15.50 10.59
CA THR A 114 7.11 14.22 10.13
C THR A 114 7.81 13.40 11.22
N ALA A 115 8.02 13.96 12.41
CA ALA A 115 8.77 13.29 13.48
C ALA A 115 8.14 11.96 13.91
N SER A 116 6.82 11.93 14.08
CA SER A 116 6.08 10.72 14.46
C SER A 116 6.20 9.62 13.40
N MET A 117 6.17 9.97 12.11
CA MET A 117 6.35 8.98 11.05
C MET A 117 7.76 8.38 11.02
N LYS A 118 8.78 9.19 11.27
CA LYS A 118 10.16 8.69 11.40
C LYS A 118 10.28 7.70 12.56
N ALA A 119 9.67 8.03 13.71
CA ALA A 119 9.63 7.13 14.86
C ALA A 119 8.91 5.82 14.55
N ALA A 120 7.75 5.87 13.86
CA ALA A 120 6.99 4.69 13.44
C ALA A 120 7.83 3.74 12.57
N ARG A 121 8.52 4.29 11.57
CA ARG A 121 9.41 3.52 10.69
C ARG A 121 10.60 2.92 11.46
N GLN A 122 11.15 3.66 12.41
CA GLN A 122 12.25 3.17 13.24
C GLN A 122 11.81 2.01 14.13
N ILE A 123 10.62 2.09 14.74
CA ILE A 123 10.04 1.01 15.55
C ILE A 123 9.93 -0.28 14.72
N GLU A 124 9.37 -0.20 13.50
CA GLU A 124 9.26 -1.37 12.63
C GLU A 124 10.63 -1.91 12.19
N PHE A 125 11.56 -1.00 11.88
CA PHE A 125 12.92 -1.37 11.55
C PHE A 125 13.61 -2.08 12.71
N GLU A 126 13.40 -1.70 13.96
CA GLU A 126 14.02 -2.36 15.12
C GLU A 126 13.34 -3.67 15.48
N ARG A 127 12.01 -3.72 15.40
CA ARG A 127 11.20 -4.85 15.87
C ARG A 127 11.29 -6.08 14.97
N SER A 128 11.41 -5.91 13.66
CA SER A 128 11.20 -6.99 12.69
C SER A 128 12.44 -7.26 11.83
N LEU A 129 13.01 -8.47 11.95
CA LEU A 129 14.11 -8.88 11.07
C LEU A 129 13.64 -9.00 9.62
N GLY A 130 12.46 -9.55 9.37
CA GLY A 130 11.91 -9.65 8.01
C GLY A 130 11.71 -8.28 7.37
N TYR A 131 11.23 -7.29 8.12
CA TYR A 131 11.13 -5.92 7.61
C TYR A 131 12.50 -5.38 7.18
N ARG A 132 13.52 -5.50 8.04
CA ARG A 132 14.90 -5.07 7.70
C ARG A 132 15.49 -5.85 6.53
N ALA A 133 15.29 -7.16 6.51
CA ALA A 133 15.82 -8.05 5.48
C ALA A 133 15.24 -7.73 4.10
N ILE A 134 13.93 -7.48 4.03
CA ILE A 134 13.24 -7.09 2.80
C ILE A 134 13.65 -5.69 2.33
N ASP A 135 13.78 -4.71 3.25
CA ASP A 135 14.34 -3.38 2.91
C ASP A 135 15.77 -3.48 2.36
N ALA A 136 16.62 -4.31 2.97
CA ALA A 136 17.96 -4.57 2.48
C ALA A 136 17.97 -5.28 1.12
N LEU A 137 17.07 -6.25 0.94
CA LEU A 137 16.93 -7.01 -0.31
C LEU A 137 16.55 -6.08 -1.46
N ARG A 138 15.60 -5.16 -1.25
CA ARG A 138 15.22 -4.14 -2.22
C ARG A 138 16.42 -3.32 -2.69
N ASN A 139 17.27 -2.87 -1.78
CA ASN A 139 18.47 -2.12 -2.13
C ASN A 139 19.47 -2.98 -2.93
N ALA A 140 19.62 -4.26 -2.57
CA ALA A 140 20.46 -5.18 -3.34
C ALA A 140 19.87 -5.46 -4.75
N THR A 141 18.57 -5.69 -4.88
CA THR A 141 17.90 -5.94 -6.15
C THR A 141 18.05 -4.78 -7.15
N GLN A 142 18.02 -3.54 -6.68
CA GLN A 142 18.20 -2.37 -7.56
C GLN A 142 19.57 -2.29 -8.24
N HIS A 143 20.58 -2.95 -7.67
CA HIS A 143 21.96 -2.83 -8.13
C HIS A 143 22.58 -4.15 -8.60
N TYR A 144 22.04 -5.31 -8.17
CA TYR A 144 22.72 -6.61 -8.30
C TYR A 144 21.83 -7.72 -8.89
N GLY A 145 20.62 -7.41 -9.36
CA GLY A 145 19.79 -8.33 -10.15
C GLY A 145 18.52 -8.80 -9.44
N LEU A 146 18.07 -10.03 -9.75
CA LEU A 146 16.78 -10.55 -9.30
C LEU A 146 16.76 -10.85 -7.78
N PRO A 147 15.67 -10.54 -7.06
CA PRO A 147 15.58 -10.76 -5.60
C PRO A 147 15.84 -12.21 -5.13
N LEU A 148 15.27 -13.19 -5.83
CA LEU A 148 15.26 -14.60 -5.45
C LEU A 148 16.31 -15.39 -6.23
N GLN A 149 17.10 -16.18 -5.52
CA GLN A 149 18.11 -17.06 -6.11
C GLN A 149 17.55 -18.44 -6.46
N GLY A 150 16.44 -18.86 -5.83
CA GLY A 150 15.85 -20.14 -6.16
C GLY A 150 14.45 -20.36 -5.59
N LEU A 151 13.92 -21.54 -5.93
CA LEU A 151 12.60 -22.00 -5.57
C LEU A 151 12.69 -23.46 -5.11
N THR A 152 11.91 -23.85 -4.11
CA THR A 152 11.65 -25.25 -3.77
C THR A 152 10.21 -25.56 -4.05
N ILE A 153 9.95 -26.56 -4.87
CA ILE A 153 8.62 -27.10 -5.11
C ILE A 153 8.61 -28.51 -4.51
N GLY A 154 7.64 -28.80 -3.65
CA GLY A 154 7.63 -30.09 -2.96
C GLY A 154 6.32 -30.39 -2.27
N PHE A 155 6.33 -31.46 -1.48
CA PHE A 155 5.20 -31.85 -0.66
C PHE A 155 5.64 -32.46 0.68
N THR A 156 4.76 -32.39 1.67
CA THR A 156 4.89 -33.10 2.94
C THR A 156 3.71 -34.06 3.11
N TRP A 157 3.88 -35.09 3.94
CA TRP A 157 2.81 -35.99 4.34
C TRP A 157 2.30 -35.58 5.72
N SER A 158 0.98 -35.48 5.89
CA SER A 158 0.36 -35.61 7.20
C SER A 158 0.27 -37.08 7.59
N PHE A 159 0.17 -37.32 8.89
CA PHE A 159 0.04 -38.65 9.45
C PHE A 159 -1.24 -38.73 10.27
N ASP A 160 -1.98 -39.83 10.12
CA ASP A 160 -3.14 -40.14 10.95
C ASP A 160 -2.70 -40.45 12.41
N PRO A 161 -3.63 -40.56 13.38
CA PRO A 161 -3.30 -40.91 14.77
C PRO A 161 -2.59 -42.27 14.92
N ALA A 162 -2.67 -43.15 13.92
CA ALA A 162 -1.98 -44.44 13.89
C ALA A 162 -0.58 -44.35 13.23
N GLY A 163 -0.12 -43.15 12.87
CA GLY A 163 1.19 -42.91 12.25
C GLY A 163 1.26 -43.28 10.77
N LYS A 164 0.13 -43.53 10.09
CA LYS A 164 0.09 -43.80 8.66
C LYS A 164 -0.05 -42.51 7.87
N LYS A 165 0.56 -42.47 6.68
CA LYS A 165 0.42 -41.36 5.75
C LYS A 165 -1.06 -41.17 5.40
N ASP A 166 -1.53 -39.95 5.54
CA ASP A 166 -2.92 -39.59 5.29
C ASP A 166 -3.01 -38.65 4.07
N GLN A 167 -2.65 -37.37 4.25
CA GLN A 167 -2.76 -36.36 3.20
C GLN A 167 -1.40 -35.85 2.75
N ARG A 168 -1.35 -35.39 1.50
CA ARG A 168 -0.16 -34.79 0.90
C ARG A 168 -0.35 -33.29 0.73
N ALA A 169 0.40 -32.49 1.48
CA ALA A 169 0.39 -31.04 1.40
C ALA A 169 1.50 -30.55 0.47
N HIS A 170 1.11 -30.01 -0.69
CA HIS A 170 2.04 -29.40 -1.65
C HIS A 170 2.39 -27.98 -1.27
N TYR A 171 3.63 -27.58 -1.56
CA TYR A 171 4.11 -26.25 -1.22
C TYR A 171 5.12 -25.73 -2.24
N VAL A 172 5.19 -24.40 -2.30
CA VAL A 172 6.20 -23.65 -3.04
C VAL A 172 6.92 -22.71 -2.06
N VAL A 173 8.25 -22.81 -2.00
CA VAL A 173 9.12 -22.00 -1.13
C VAL A 173 10.15 -21.23 -1.97
N PRO A 174 9.89 -19.97 -2.29
CA PRO A 174 10.93 -19.09 -2.81
C PRO A 174 11.96 -18.81 -1.71
N TYR A 175 13.24 -18.82 -2.06
CA TYR A 175 14.30 -18.64 -1.08
C TYR A 175 15.43 -17.72 -1.53
N LEU A 176 16.08 -17.11 -0.55
CA LEU A 176 17.37 -16.45 -0.69
C LEU A 176 18.51 -17.45 -0.48
N ASN A 177 19.60 -17.32 -1.24
CA ASN A 177 20.81 -18.12 -1.05
C ASN A 177 21.93 -17.23 -0.47
N LEU A 178 22.26 -17.43 0.80
CA LEU A 178 23.18 -16.52 1.50
C LEU A 178 24.61 -16.58 0.98
N SER A 179 25.11 -17.72 0.51
CA SER A 179 26.44 -17.87 -0.10
C SER A 179 26.54 -17.10 -1.39
N GLN A 180 25.47 -17.07 -2.19
CA GLN A 180 25.42 -16.22 -3.36
C GLN A 180 25.41 -14.74 -2.94
N MET A 181 24.56 -14.36 -2.00
CA MET A 181 24.47 -12.98 -1.52
C MET A 181 25.74 -12.47 -0.82
N ARG A 182 26.56 -13.34 -0.21
CA ARG A 182 27.87 -12.96 0.37
C ARG A 182 28.89 -12.58 -0.69
N ARG A 183 28.81 -13.17 -1.89
CA ARG A 183 29.70 -12.84 -3.02
C ARG A 183 29.32 -11.50 -3.63
N ASP A 184 28.04 -11.16 -3.58
CA ASP A 184 27.51 -9.92 -4.10
C ASP A 184 27.62 -8.82 -3.03
N ASN A 185 28.53 -7.85 -3.18
CA ASN A 185 28.79 -6.78 -2.19
C ASN A 185 27.61 -5.81 -1.93
N GLY A 186 26.40 -6.13 -2.40
CA GLY A 186 25.22 -5.28 -2.36
C GLY A 186 24.34 -5.40 -1.13
N PHE A 187 24.43 -6.50 -0.38
CA PHE A 187 23.56 -6.73 0.76
C PHE A 187 24.18 -6.24 2.08
N LYS A 188 23.38 -5.61 2.94
CA LYS A 188 23.86 -5.02 4.22
C LYS A 188 24.48 -6.11 5.12
N LYS A 189 25.79 -6.01 5.40
CA LYS A 189 26.56 -7.01 6.17
C LYS A 189 25.95 -7.35 7.54
N LYS A 190 25.44 -6.36 8.27
CA LYS A 190 24.80 -6.56 9.58
C LYS A 190 23.58 -7.47 9.49
N ILE A 191 22.71 -7.22 8.51
CA ILE A 191 21.50 -8.01 8.28
C ILE A 191 21.86 -9.39 7.74
N LEU A 192 22.88 -9.49 6.89
CA LEU A 192 23.39 -10.78 6.44
C LEU A 192 23.81 -11.65 7.62
N ALA A 193 24.55 -11.08 8.58
CA ALA A 193 24.95 -11.79 9.79
C ALA A 193 23.75 -12.31 10.60
N GLU A 194 22.70 -11.49 10.76
CA GLU A 194 21.45 -11.91 11.43
C GLU A 194 20.72 -13.04 10.69
N LEU A 195 20.84 -13.12 9.36
CA LEU A 195 20.22 -14.19 8.57
C LEU A 195 21.01 -15.50 8.58
N ILE A 196 22.33 -15.46 8.80
CA ILE A 196 23.19 -16.67 8.79
C ILE A 196 22.73 -17.68 9.84
N ASP A 197 22.29 -17.20 11.00
CA ASP A 197 21.80 -18.05 12.09
C ASP A 197 20.53 -18.83 11.71
N ARG A 198 19.85 -18.45 10.63
CA ARG A 198 18.64 -19.12 10.10
C ARG A 198 18.93 -20.13 9.00
N GLY A 199 20.20 -20.32 8.64
CA GLY A 199 20.64 -21.30 7.64
C GLY A 199 20.99 -20.69 6.28
N GLU A 200 21.34 -21.56 5.34
CA GLU A 200 21.92 -21.14 4.06
C GLU A 200 20.88 -20.75 3.00
N ARG A 201 19.70 -21.38 3.07
CA ARG A 201 18.53 -21.09 2.23
C ARG A 201 17.44 -20.51 3.10
N ILE A 202 17.16 -19.22 2.92
CA ILE A 202 16.16 -18.54 3.74
C ILE A 202 14.83 -18.48 2.98
N ASP A 203 13.79 -19.06 3.56
CA ASP A 203 12.41 -18.90 3.10
C ASP A 203 12.00 -17.42 3.19
N ILE A 204 11.66 -16.82 2.04
CA ILE A 204 11.31 -15.41 1.96
C ILE A 204 9.89 -15.13 2.44
N ARG A 205 8.99 -16.12 2.44
CA ARG A 205 7.55 -15.91 2.70
C ARG A 205 7.30 -15.29 4.08
N PRO A 206 7.87 -15.80 5.20
CA PRO A 206 7.69 -15.17 6.50
C PRO A 206 8.21 -13.73 6.53
N MET A 207 9.36 -13.47 5.89
CA MET A 207 9.95 -12.12 5.86
C MET A 207 9.11 -11.14 5.04
N THR A 208 8.54 -11.57 3.92
CA THR A 208 7.59 -10.77 3.13
C THR A 208 6.35 -10.40 3.95
N ARG A 209 5.81 -11.35 4.73
CA ARG A 209 4.66 -11.09 5.62
C ARG A 209 5.01 -10.11 6.72
N GLU A 210 6.15 -10.30 7.36
CA GLU A 210 6.69 -9.38 8.37
C GLU A 210 6.92 -7.96 7.80
N TYR A 211 7.36 -7.85 6.54
CA TYR A 211 7.54 -6.57 5.87
C TYR A 211 6.21 -5.87 5.59
N VAL A 212 5.22 -6.58 5.02
CA VAL A 212 3.90 -6.02 4.74
C VAL A 212 3.17 -5.65 6.04
N GLU A 213 3.29 -6.47 7.09
CA GLU A 213 2.78 -6.13 8.42
C GLU A 213 3.43 -4.84 8.95
N GLY A 214 4.74 -4.67 8.77
CA GLY A 214 5.43 -3.43 9.15
C GLY A 214 4.89 -2.21 8.40
N ILE A 215 4.69 -2.32 7.07
CA ILE A 215 4.03 -1.26 6.27
C ILE A 215 2.62 -0.98 6.80
N SER A 216 1.84 -2.02 7.13
CA SER A 216 0.50 -1.87 7.68
C SER A 216 0.48 -1.15 9.03
N ASN A 217 1.46 -1.40 9.90
CA ASN A 217 1.61 -0.67 11.17
C ASN A 217 1.96 0.80 10.95
N ILE A 218 2.91 1.07 10.05
CA ILE A 218 3.27 2.43 9.63
C ILE A 218 2.05 3.16 9.03
N HIS A 219 1.20 2.45 8.28
CA HIS A 219 0.00 3.02 7.69
C HIS A 219 -1.07 3.37 8.73
N ASN A 220 -1.25 2.54 9.75
CA ASN A 220 -2.14 2.87 10.85
C ASN A 220 -1.66 4.09 11.63
N GLU A 221 -0.35 4.21 11.85
CA GLU A 221 0.21 5.39 12.49
C GLU A 221 -0.02 6.65 11.63
N PHE A 222 0.18 6.55 10.32
CA PHE A 222 -0.17 7.63 9.38
C PHE A 222 -1.63 8.06 9.52
N ARG A 223 -2.57 7.11 9.47
CA ARG A 223 -4.00 7.39 9.65
C ARG A 223 -4.27 8.11 10.97
N SER A 224 -3.70 7.60 12.07
CA SER A 224 -3.87 8.18 13.41
C SER A 224 -3.42 9.63 13.46
N ILE A 225 -2.26 9.93 12.87
CA ILE A 225 -1.66 11.28 12.88
C ILE A 225 -2.50 12.27 12.08
N ILE A 226 -3.01 11.87 10.91
CA ILE A 226 -3.77 12.80 10.04
C ILE A 226 -5.27 12.86 10.34
N GLN A 227 -5.79 11.95 11.17
CA GLN A 227 -7.23 11.70 11.33
C GLN A 227 -8.03 12.96 11.60
N LEU A 228 -7.62 13.77 12.58
CA LEU A 228 -8.35 14.98 12.96
C LEU A 228 -8.44 15.95 11.78
N ARG A 229 -7.32 16.18 11.09
CA ARG A 229 -7.27 17.12 9.96
C ARG A 229 -8.09 16.62 8.76
N VAL A 230 -8.09 15.32 8.51
CA VAL A 230 -8.93 14.72 7.47
C VAL A 230 -10.41 14.90 7.79
N LEU A 231 -10.85 14.64 9.03
CA LEU A 231 -12.25 14.82 9.42
C LEU A 231 -12.70 16.28 9.30
N GLU A 232 -11.85 17.23 9.71
CA GLU A 232 -12.12 18.66 9.51
C GLU A 232 -12.26 19.01 8.03
N ALA A 233 -11.36 18.50 7.19
CA ALA A 233 -11.38 18.74 5.75
C ALA A 233 -12.64 18.15 5.07
N GLU A 234 -13.05 16.93 5.47
CA GLU A 234 -14.30 16.31 5.00
C GLU A 234 -15.50 17.19 5.34
N LEU A 235 -15.59 17.70 6.57
CA LEU A 235 -16.68 18.58 7.00
C LEU A 235 -16.71 19.90 6.20
N VAL A 236 -15.54 20.50 5.94
CA VAL A 236 -15.43 21.73 5.16
C VAL A 236 -15.96 21.55 3.74
N VAL A 237 -15.51 20.48 3.07
CA VAL A 237 -15.91 20.16 1.69
C VAL A 237 -17.37 19.75 1.62
N GLN A 238 -17.84 18.88 2.52
CA GLN A 238 -19.24 18.46 2.57
C GLN A 238 -20.16 19.65 2.81
N LYS A 239 -19.79 20.57 3.72
CA LYS A 239 -20.56 21.79 3.95
C LYS A 239 -20.61 22.66 2.70
N ALA A 240 -19.48 22.85 1.99
CA ALA A 240 -19.47 23.64 0.76
C ALA A 240 -20.38 23.07 -0.33
N ILE A 241 -20.40 21.74 -0.48
CA ILE A 241 -21.29 21.03 -1.41
C ILE A 241 -22.75 21.24 -1.00
N ASN A 242 -23.08 21.10 0.29
CA ASN A 242 -24.43 21.27 0.80
C ASN A 242 -24.94 22.71 0.67
N ASP A 243 -24.09 23.70 0.99
CA ASP A 243 -24.39 25.12 0.84
C ASP A 243 -24.71 25.45 -0.63
N TRP A 244 -23.91 24.93 -1.56
CA TRP A 244 -24.15 25.09 -3.01
C TRP A 244 -25.48 24.46 -3.45
N ARG A 245 -25.79 23.23 -3.02
CA ARG A 245 -27.06 22.58 -3.33
C ARG A 245 -28.26 23.37 -2.83
N GLN A 246 -28.17 23.87 -1.59
CA GLN A 246 -29.26 24.61 -0.96
C GLN A 246 -29.54 25.93 -1.70
N VAL A 247 -28.50 26.67 -2.09
CA VAL A 247 -28.67 27.96 -2.78
C VAL A 247 -29.10 27.78 -4.23
N THR A 248 -28.58 26.75 -4.91
CA THR A 248 -28.87 26.52 -6.34
C THR A 248 -30.11 25.67 -6.59
N SER A 249 -30.73 25.12 -5.54
CA SER A 249 -31.84 24.15 -5.62
C SER A 249 -31.53 22.91 -6.46
N GLN A 250 -30.23 22.57 -6.59
CA GLN A 250 -29.77 21.40 -7.34
C GLN A 250 -29.81 20.16 -6.45
N THR A 251 -30.37 19.07 -6.98
CA THR A 251 -30.51 17.79 -6.28
C THR A 251 -29.60 16.69 -6.83
N GLU A 252 -28.94 16.93 -7.97
CA GLU A 252 -28.04 15.96 -8.59
C GLU A 252 -26.70 15.85 -7.85
N ASP A 253 -25.93 14.80 -8.18
CA ASP A 253 -24.58 14.60 -7.68
C ASP A 253 -23.72 15.84 -8.01
N ALA A 254 -23.07 16.40 -6.99
CA ALA A 254 -22.16 17.52 -7.12
C ALA A 254 -20.80 17.07 -7.69
N ASN A 255 -20.85 16.53 -8.91
CA ASN A 255 -19.68 16.09 -9.66
C ASN A 255 -19.09 17.30 -10.40
N GLY A 256 -17.83 17.61 -10.12
CA GLY A 256 -17.12 18.68 -10.82
C GLY A 256 -17.43 20.10 -10.34
N LEU A 257 -17.64 20.30 -9.03
CA LEU A 257 -17.70 21.65 -8.48
C LEU A 257 -16.30 22.27 -8.46
N ALA A 258 -16.15 23.43 -9.08
CA ALA A 258 -14.92 24.20 -9.13
C ALA A 258 -14.98 25.40 -8.20
N VAL A 259 -13.98 25.52 -7.33
CA VAL A 259 -13.65 26.79 -6.68
C VAL A 259 -12.90 27.63 -7.70
N THR A 260 -13.47 28.77 -8.08
CA THR A 260 -12.89 29.66 -9.09
C THR A 260 -12.61 31.04 -8.53
N SER A 261 -11.63 31.70 -9.12
CA SER A 261 -11.30 33.08 -8.80
C SER A 261 -11.21 33.94 -10.05
N THR A 262 -11.75 35.15 -9.99
CA THR A 262 -11.75 36.10 -11.12
C THR A 262 -10.95 37.34 -10.77
N VAL A 263 -9.93 37.64 -11.59
CA VAL A 263 -9.11 38.86 -11.52
C VAL A 263 -9.06 39.48 -12.91
N SER A 264 -9.45 40.75 -13.05
CA SER A 264 -9.38 41.47 -14.34
C SER A 264 -10.04 40.73 -15.51
N ASN A 265 -11.23 40.17 -15.29
CA ASN A 265 -12.01 39.34 -16.23
C ASN A 265 -11.35 38.02 -16.66
N GLN A 266 -10.29 37.57 -15.99
CA GLN A 266 -9.72 36.23 -16.17
C GLN A 266 -10.13 35.34 -14.99
N ALA A 267 -10.83 34.26 -15.30
CA ALA A 267 -11.23 33.24 -14.33
C ALA A 267 -10.16 32.13 -14.26
N ASN A 268 -9.72 31.81 -13.04
CA ASN A 268 -8.81 30.70 -12.75
C ASN A 268 -9.52 29.67 -11.88
N ILE A 269 -9.26 28.39 -12.12
CA ILE A 269 -9.73 27.30 -11.27
C ILE A 269 -8.69 27.07 -10.18
N GLU A 270 -9.12 27.19 -8.92
CA GLU A 270 -8.25 27.03 -7.76
C GLU A 270 -8.29 25.57 -7.25
N SER A 271 -9.45 24.91 -7.33
CA SER A 271 -9.60 23.51 -6.94
C SER A 271 -10.90 22.89 -7.45
N TYR A 272 -10.92 21.57 -7.54
CA TYR A 272 -12.11 20.77 -7.84
C TYR A 272 -12.54 19.96 -6.62
N ILE A 273 -13.77 20.18 -6.15
CA ILE A 273 -14.37 19.39 -5.08
C ILE A 273 -15.48 18.50 -5.64
N SER A 274 -15.64 17.32 -5.07
CA SER A 274 -16.67 16.38 -5.50
C SER A 274 -17.06 15.43 -4.38
N GLU A 275 -18.32 14.97 -4.37
CA GLU A 275 -18.73 13.90 -3.46
C GLU A 275 -18.03 12.56 -3.72
N PRO A 276 -17.75 12.15 -4.98
CA PRO A 276 -16.92 10.98 -5.25
C PRO A 276 -15.58 10.98 -4.51
N THR A 277 -14.93 12.13 -4.32
CA THR A 277 -13.69 12.25 -3.55
C THR A 277 -13.89 11.78 -2.10
N LEU A 278 -14.96 12.24 -1.44
CA LEU A 278 -15.28 11.84 -0.06
C LEU A 278 -15.62 10.34 0.01
N ARG A 279 -16.43 9.85 -0.93
CA ARG A 279 -16.79 8.42 -1.01
C ARG A 279 -15.56 7.54 -1.26
N ARG A 280 -14.60 8.01 -2.07
CA ARG A 280 -13.36 7.29 -2.40
C ARG A 280 -12.50 7.10 -1.16
N LEU A 281 -12.29 8.15 -0.37
CA LEU A 281 -11.51 8.06 0.87
C LEU A 281 -12.13 7.07 1.87
N GLN A 282 -13.45 7.14 2.06
CA GLN A 282 -14.18 6.21 2.91
C GLN A 282 -14.07 4.76 2.42
N HIS A 283 -14.27 4.54 1.11
CA HIS A 283 -14.14 3.23 0.50
C HIS A 283 -12.74 2.65 0.71
N LEU A 284 -11.69 3.42 0.42
CA LEU A 284 -10.31 2.98 0.61
C LEU A 284 -10.02 2.67 2.08
N THR A 285 -10.40 3.55 3.01
CA THR A 285 -10.20 3.32 4.45
C THR A 285 -10.85 2.02 4.92
N GLN A 286 -12.03 1.68 4.39
CA GLN A 286 -12.74 0.43 4.71
C GLN A 286 -12.12 -0.80 4.05
N LYS A 287 -11.75 -0.71 2.77
CA LYS A 287 -11.10 -1.78 2.00
C LYS A 287 -9.74 -2.12 2.61
N ASN A 288 -8.97 -1.09 2.93
CA ASN A 288 -7.59 -1.15 3.39
C ASN A 288 -7.47 -1.30 4.90
N ARG A 289 -8.31 -2.13 5.53
CA ARG A 289 -8.13 -2.45 6.95
C ARG A 289 -6.80 -3.18 7.12
N ALA A 290 -5.89 -2.57 7.87
CA ALA A 290 -4.53 -3.04 8.03
C ALA A 290 -4.48 -4.45 8.64
N PRO A 291 -3.87 -5.44 7.97
CA PRO A 291 -3.75 -6.78 8.51
C PRO A 291 -2.61 -6.86 9.55
N LEU A 292 -2.96 -6.66 10.83
CA LEU A 292 -2.03 -6.53 11.96
C LEU A 292 -1.34 -7.83 12.42
N LYS A 293 -1.61 -8.97 11.76
CA LYS A 293 -1.10 -10.29 12.17
C LYS A 293 -0.67 -11.15 10.98
N LEU A 294 -0.25 -10.53 9.88
CA LEU A 294 0.22 -11.26 8.69
C LEU A 294 1.41 -12.17 9.01
N ALA A 295 2.35 -11.74 9.85
CA ALA A 295 3.49 -12.56 10.24
C ALA A 295 3.09 -13.87 10.94
N LYS A 296 1.89 -13.91 11.52
CA LYS A 296 1.31 -15.06 12.22
C LYS A 296 0.19 -15.76 11.44
N SER A 297 -0.08 -15.33 10.21
CA SER A 297 -1.21 -15.83 9.41
C SER A 297 -0.71 -16.35 8.07
N TYR A 298 -1.32 -17.42 7.57
CA TYR A 298 -1.12 -17.89 6.21
C TYR A 298 -2.41 -18.51 5.70
N ALA A 299 -2.64 -18.42 4.39
CA ALA A 299 -3.76 -19.08 3.74
C ALA A 299 -3.37 -20.51 3.37
N SER A 300 -4.27 -21.46 3.64
CA SER A 300 -4.19 -22.85 3.20
C SER A 300 -5.60 -23.38 3.00
N ASN A 301 -5.76 -24.32 2.08
CA ASN A 301 -7.02 -25.07 1.90
C ASN A 301 -7.09 -26.33 2.79
N SER A 302 -6.10 -26.53 3.67
CA SER A 302 -6.14 -27.58 4.69
C SER A 302 -6.68 -27.00 6.00
N SER A 303 -7.78 -27.54 6.51
CA SER A 303 -8.22 -27.23 7.87
C SER A 303 -7.47 -28.11 8.87
N THR A 304 -6.78 -27.51 9.83
CA THR A 304 -6.42 -28.18 11.10
C THR A 304 -7.60 -28.03 12.07
N LEU A 305 -8.80 -28.43 11.65
CA LEU A 305 -9.91 -28.60 12.59
C LEU A 305 -9.63 -29.91 13.31
N ALA A 306 -9.07 -29.79 14.51
CA ALA A 306 -9.08 -30.85 15.51
C ALA A 306 -10.48 -30.98 16.11
#